data_AF-A0A5F0LR91-F1
#
_entry.id   AF-A0A5F0LR91-F1
#
_cell.length_a   1.000
_cell.length_b   1.000
_cell.length_c   1.000
_cell.angle_alpha   90.00
_cell.angle_beta   90.00
_cell.angle_gamma   90.00
#
_symmetry.space_group_name_H-M   'P 1'
#
loop_
_entity.id
_entity.type
_entity.pdbx_description
1 polymer ?
#
loop_
_entity_poly.entity_id
_entity_poly.type
_entity_poly.pdbx_seq_one_letter_code
_entity_poly.pdbx_strand_id
1 'polypeptide(L)'
;MNQSPRPAISVAARLGISFAIVLAMMVALTVLSIMKVNAIEGSLSTISDDNNVKQRYAINFRGSVHDRAIALRDLTLVSDAEVKDVTGLISKLDNDYQQSAQPLDAIFSGEKGKNIRAEERADLAAIKAVEVRAMPLVQRIIAARTSGDTDGARQIMLQQGKPAFVEWLASINKFIDLQEQMTQAESARARNLAHGFQALMLVLLAIAMATGVVLATLITRHIRRALGAEPAQVKELAFAVDRGELYHAIEQDKDLGKGRDSIMAALSEMSSNLRRTVAEVRDAASDVTEISAQIAEGNRDLAARTEDQAASLEETASAMEQLTSTVKQNDDNAKQANQLARNASAIAMQGGAIVGQVVHTMDSINTSSRKIVDIIGVIDGIAFQTNILALNAAVEAARAGEQGRGFAVVATEVRSLAQRSSAAAKEIKSLIDDSVEKVDTGAKLVGQAGETMEQIVASVKHVTDVVGEISAASHEQSIGIEEVHRAIALMDQVTQQNAALVEQASAAVGTLQDQAGRLNQAVGVFSLEDPALSGSARIVPLRPLGADTKVVNPALQLRDERRSA
;
A
#
# COMPACT_ATOMS: atom_id res chain seq x y z
N MET A 1 16.35 7.40 28.64
CA MET A 1 15.70 7.65 29.95
C MET A 1 14.26 7.23 29.83
N ASN A 2 13.94 6.03 30.32
CA ASN A 2 12.64 5.39 30.20
C ASN A 2 11.77 5.86 31.38
N GLN A 3 11.00 6.94 31.21
CA GLN A 3 10.00 7.34 32.21
C GLN A 3 8.77 6.46 32.01
N SER A 4 8.65 5.42 32.83
CA SER A 4 7.40 4.65 32.94
C SER A 4 6.27 5.62 33.27
N PRO A 5 5.18 5.68 32.48
CA PRO A 5 4.05 6.54 32.80
C PRO A 5 3.45 6.08 34.13
N ARG A 6 3.33 6.99 35.10
CA ARG A 6 2.59 6.73 36.35
C ARG A 6 1.21 6.15 35.98
N PRO A 7 0.69 5.13 36.67
CA PRO A 7 -0.60 4.57 36.34
C PRO A 7 -1.67 5.67 36.47
N ALA A 8 -2.11 6.18 35.33
CA ALA A 8 -3.15 7.17 35.28
C ALA A 8 -4.42 6.51 35.81
N ILE A 9 -4.99 7.06 36.88
CA ILE A 9 -6.26 6.60 37.45
C ILE A 9 -7.28 6.53 36.31
N SER A 10 -7.90 5.36 36.12
CA SER A 10 -8.85 5.11 35.04
C SER A 10 -10.05 6.07 35.12
N VAL A 11 -10.71 6.33 33.99
CA VAL A 11 -11.91 7.18 33.96
C VAL A 11 -12.97 6.65 34.92
N ALA A 12 -13.15 5.33 34.97
CA ALA A 12 -14.06 4.66 35.90
C ALA A 12 -13.68 4.91 37.37
N ALA A 13 -12.41 4.80 37.74
CA ALA A 13 -11.96 5.05 39.11
C ALA A 13 -12.15 6.51 39.52
N ARG A 14 -11.96 7.48 38.61
CA ARG A 14 -12.21 8.91 38.89
C ARG A 14 -13.68 9.22 39.09
N LEU A 15 -14.54 8.67 38.23
CA LEU A 15 -16.00 8.77 38.39
C LEU A 15 -16.41 8.16 39.74
N GLY A 16 -15.94 6.96 40.05
CA GLY A 16 -16.20 6.28 41.33
C GLY A 16 -15.79 7.13 42.54
N ILE A 17 -14.60 7.72 42.54
CA ILE A 17 -14.13 8.61 43.62
C ILE A 17 -15.01 9.85 43.74
N SER A 18 -15.37 10.50 42.62
CA SER A 18 -16.22 11.70 42.67
C SER A 18 -17.61 11.44 43.25
N PHE A 19 -18.25 10.34 42.85
CA PHE A 19 -19.54 9.93 43.41
C PHE A 19 -19.42 9.51 44.88
N ALA A 20 -18.36 8.79 45.25
CA ALA A 20 -18.12 8.41 46.64
C ALA A 20 -17.98 9.62 47.57
N ILE A 21 -17.29 10.68 47.12
CA ILE A 21 -17.15 11.94 47.89
C ILE A 21 -18.52 12.60 48.10
N VAL A 22 -19.34 12.73 47.05
CA VAL A 22 -20.67 13.35 47.16
C VAL A 22 -21.59 12.52 48.08
N LEU A 23 -21.59 11.19 47.93
CA LEU A 23 -22.36 10.29 48.78
C LEU A 23 -21.92 10.37 50.26
N ALA A 24 -20.61 10.40 50.53
CA ALA A 24 -20.09 10.55 51.88
C ALA A 24 -20.52 11.89 52.52
N MET A 25 -20.52 12.99 51.75
CA MET A 25 -21.02 14.28 52.22
C MET A 25 -22.52 14.24 52.54
N MET A 26 -23.33 13.57 51.71
CA MET A 26 -24.77 13.39 51.98
C MET A 26 -25.02 12.61 53.26
N VAL A 27 -24.29 11.50 53.48
CA VAL A 27 -24.41 10.72 54.72
C VAL A 27 -24.05 11.57 55.94
N ALA A 28 -22.94 12.32 55.87
CA ALA A 28 -22.52 13.20 56.96
C ALA A 28 -23.56 14.29 57.28
N LEU A 29 -24.15 14.91 56.23
CA LEU A 29 -25.24 15.88 56.34
C LEU A 29 -26.47 15.28 57.06
N THR A 30 -26.88 14.07 56.66
CA THR A 30 -28.03 13.39 57.27
C THR A 30 -27.77 13.05 58.75
N VAL A 31 -26.59 12.51 59.08
CA VAL A 31 -26.23 12.18 60.46
C VAL A 31 -26.22 13.42 61.34
N LEU A 32 -25.61 14.52 60.90
CA LEU A 32 -25.59 15.78 61.64
C LEU A 32 -27.00 16.36 61.82
N SER A 33 -27.87 16.20 60.82
CA SER A 33 -29.27 16.65 60.91
C SER A 33 -30.04 15.90 61.98
N ILE A 34 -29.94 14.57 61.99
CA ILE A 34 -30.60 13.73 62.98
C ILE A 34 -30.13 14.09 64.39
N MET A 35 -28.81 14.26 64.59
CA MET A 35 -28.27 14.66 65.89
C MET A 35 -28.82 16.00 66.40
N LYS A 36 -28.95 17.00 65.53
CA LYS A 36 -29.48 18.33 65.90
C LYS A 36 -30.98 18.31 66.16
N VAL A 37 -31.76 17.58 65.36
CA VAL A 37 -33.21 17.42 65.58
C VAL A 37 -33.48 16.73 66.91
N ASN A 38 -32.77 15.64 67.22
CA ASN A 38 -32.92 14.92 68.49
C ASN A 38 -32.59 15.82 69.71
N ALA A 39 -31.62 16.75 69.58
CA ALA A 39 -31.30 17.69 70.64
C ALA A 39 -32.40 18.75 70.87
N ILE A 40 -33.07 19.20 69.79
CA ILE A 40 -34.23 20.09 69.87
C ILE A 40 -35.41 19.35 70.53
N GLU A 41 -35.66 18.10 70.12
CA GLU A 41 -36.70 17.25 70.70
C GLU A 41 -36.49 17.03 72.21
N GLY A 42 -35.26 16.73 72.65
CA GLY A 42 -34.94 16.59 74.07
C GLY A 42 -35.17 17.87 74.89
N SER A 43 -34.87 19.04 74.31
CA SER A 43 -35.15 20.33 74.97
C SER A 43 -36.67 20.58 75.08
N LEU A 44 -37.43 20.24 74.04
CA LEU A 44 -38.88 20.39 74.02
C LEU A 44 -39.57 19.44 75.02
N SER A 45 -39.11 18.19 75.13
CA SER A 45 -39.61 17.25 76.14
C SER A 45 -39.29 17.73 77.56
N THR A 46 -38.12 18.32 77.81
CA THR A 46 -37.79 18.91 79.13
C THR A 46 -38.74 20.06 79.49
N ILE A 47 -39.08 20.92 78.52
CA ILE A 47 -40.06 22.00 78.72
C ILE A 47 -41.44 21.45 79.02
N SER A 48 -41.95 20.56 78.16
CA SER A 48 -43.34 20.08 78.20
C SER A 48 -43.59 19.08 79.34
N ASP A 49 -42.71 18.09 79.48
CA ASP A 49 -42.97 16.88 80.25
C ASP A 49 -42.31 16.91 81.65
N ASP A 50 -41.50 17.94 81.92
CA ASP A 50 -40.85 18.15 83.21
C ASP A 50 -41.21 19.53 83.81
N ASN A 51 -40.64 20.62 83.30
CA ASN A 51 -40.79 21.95 83.91
C ASN A 51 -42.27 22.40 83.98
N ASN A 52 -43.00 22.32 82.86
CA ASN A 52 -44.40 22.74 82.81
C ASN A 52 -45.29 21.86 83.70
N VAL A 53 -44.97 20.57 83.86
CA VAL A 53 -45.69 19.66 84.75
C VAL A 53 -45.49 20.07 86.21
N LYS A 54 -44.24 20.31 86.64
CA LYS A 54 -43.92 20.79 87.99
C LYS A 54 -44.57 22.14 88.29
N GLN A 55 -44.44 23.09 87.36
CA GLN A 55 -45.02 24.42 87.47
C GLN A 55 -46.55 24.35 87.59
N ARG A 56 -47.21 23.50 86.79
CA ARG A 56 -48.66 23.30 86.86
C ARG A 56 -49.11 22.76 88.21
N TYR A 57 -48.42 21.77 88.77
CA TYR A 57 -48.73 21.30 90.12
C TYR A 57 -48.58 22.43 91.14
N ALA A 58 -47.47 23.18 91.08
CA ALA A 58 -47.23 24.33 91.96
C ALA A 58 -48.32 25.41 91.88
N ILE A 59 -48.76 25.76 90.67
CA ILE A 59 -49.87 26.70 90.46
C ILE A 59 -51.17 26.16 91.07
N ASN A 60 -51.48 24.88 90.87
CA ASN A 60 -52.72 24.27 91.36
C ASN A 60 -52.79 24.28 92.90
N PHE A 61 -51.75 23.81 93.59
CA PHE A 61 -51.82 23.80 95.05
C PHE A 61 -51.59 25.19 95.66
N ARG A 62 -50.90 26.12 94.98
CA ARG A 62 -50.93 27.56 95.33
C ARG A 62 -52.36 28.08 95.37
N GLY A 63 -53.16 27.73 94.36
CA GLY A 63 -54.59 28.06 94.31
C GLY A 63 -55.31 27.56 95.55
N SER A 64 -55.12 26.29 95.91
CA SER A 64 -55.66 25.73 97.15
C SER A 64 -55.17 26.47 98.41
N VAL A 65 -53.88 26.76 98.57
CA VAL A 65 -53.35 27.50 99.73
C VAL A 65 -54.00 28.88 99.85
N HIS A 66 -54.19 29.57 98.72
CA HIS A 66 -54.86 30.87 98.68
C HIS A 66 -56.30 30.77 99.15
N ASP A 67 -57.07 29.84 98.58
CA ASP A 67 -58.47 29.64 98.92
C ASP A 67 -58.65 29.14 100.36
N ARG A 68 -57.70 28.35 100.88
CA ARG A 68 -57.67 27.91 102.29
C ARG A 68 -57.45 29.07 103.25
N ALA A 69 -56.58 30.02 102.89
CA ALA A 69 -56.36 31.22 103.69
C ALA A 69 -57.66 32.04 103.80
N ILE A 70 -58.42 32.14 102.71
CA ILE A 70 -59.73 32.80 102.68
C ILE A 70 -60.74 32.03 103.53
N ALA A 71 -60.88 30.71 103.31
CA ALA A 71 -61.82 29.88 104.05
C ALA A 71 -61.53 29.87 105.57
N LEU A 72 -60.26 29.85 105.98
CA LEU A 72 -59.87 29.95 107.39
C LEU A 72 -60.16 31.32 108.01
N ARG A 73 -60.01 32.40 107.23
CA ARG A 73 -60.43 33.73 107.68
C ARG A 73 -61.95 33.74 107.85
N ASP A 74 -62.69 33.27 106.86
CA ASP A 74 -64.15 33.28 106.86
C ASP A 74 -64.70 32.42 108.01
N LEU A 75 -64.03 31.31 108.36
CA LEU A 75 -64.34 30.50 109.54
C LEU A 75 -64.38 31.31 110.85
N THR A 76 -63.57 32.38 110.97
CA THR A 76 -63.54 33.29 112.14
C THR A 76 -64.57 34.42 112.09
N LEU A 77 -65.36 34.49 111.02
CA LEU A 77 -66.34 35.56 110.74
C LEU A 77 -67.78 35.03 110.61
N VAL A 78 -67.96 33.82 110.07
CA VAL A 78 -69.28 33.21 109.83
C VAL A 78 -70.02 32.87 111.13
N SER A 79 -71.34 32.73 111.01
CA SER A 79 -72.20 32.29 112.11
C SER A 79 -71.96 30.82 112.50
N ASP A 80 -72.39 30.40 113.69
CA ASP A 80 -72.19 29.03 114.17
C ASP A 80 -72.88 27.96 113.27
N ALA A 81 -73.96 28.33 112.59
CA ALA A 81 -74.67 27.45 111.66
C ALA A 81 -73.83 27.07 110.43
N GLU A 82 -72.90 27.94 110.01
CA GLU A 82 -72.11 27.81 108.78
C GLU A 82 -70.71 27.21 109.01
N VAL A 83 -70.31 27.03 110.28
CA VAL A 83 -68.99 26.49 110.65
C VAL A 83 -68.73 25.12 110.01
N LYS A 84 -69.74 24.25 109.93
CA LYS A 84 -69.62 22.92 109.33
C LYS A 84 -69.35 22.97 107.82
N ASP A 85 -69.97 23.89 107.11
CA ASP A 85 -69.81 24.02 105.66
C ASP A 85 -68.43 24.59 105.32
N VAL A 86 -67.97 25.60 106.06
CA VAL A 86 -66.64 26.19 105.88
C VAL A 86 -65.53 25.19 106.25
N THR A 87 -65.69 24.40 107.31
CA THR A 87 -64.73 23.33 107.66
C THR A 87 -64.71 22.20 106.63
N GLY A 88 -65.87 21.88 106.03
CA GLY A 88 -65.96 20.99 104.87
C GLY A 88 -65.21 21.51 103.65
N LEU A 89 -65.34 22.81 103.35
CA LEU A 89 -64.57 23.46 102.28
C LEU A 89 -63.06 23.44 102.53
N ILE A 90 -62.62 23.72 103.76
CA ILE A 90 -61.19 23.65 104.14
C ILE A 90 -60.66 22.22 103.93
N SER A 91 -61.44 21.20 104.29
CA SER A 91 -61.05 19.79 104.09
C SER A 91 -60.97 19.42 102.61
N LYS A 92 -61.91 19.92 101.79
CA LYS A 92 -61.86 19.74 100.33
C LYS A 92 -60.61 20.40 99.74
N LEU A 93 -60.33 21.64 100.10
CA LEU A 93 -59.17 22.36 99.60
C LEU A 93 -57.86 21.70 100.06
N ASP A 94 -57.80 21.14 101.26
CA ASP A 94 -56.68 20.31 101.69
C ASP A 94 -56.48 19.09 100.78
N ASN A 95 -57.57 18.41 100.38
CA ASN A 95 -57.49 17.33 99.40
C ASN A 95 -56.99 17.83 98.03
N ASP A 96 -57.50 18.96 97.53
CA ASP A 96 -57.08 19.56 96.26
C ASP A 96 -55.58 19.95 96.28
N TYR A 97 -55.08 20.40 97.44
CA TYR A 97 -53.65 20.61 97.66
C TYR A 97 -52.89 19.30 97.51
N GLN A 98 -53.31 18.26 98.23
CA GLN A 98 -52.63 16.95 98.22
C GLN A 98 -52.65 16.27 96.84
N GLN A 99 -53.70 16.47 96.04
CA GLN A 99 -53.79 15.98 94.65
C GLN A 99 -52.70 16.55 93.74
N SER A 100 -52.12 17.71 94.07
CA SER A 100 -51.00 18.29 93.33
C SER A 100 -49.66 18.15 94.06
N ALA A 101 -49.65 18.18 95.39
CA ALA A 101 -48.44 17.99 96.19
C ALA A 101 -47.89 16.57 96.09
N GLN A 102 -48.73 15.53 96.14
CA GLN A 102 -48.27 14.14 96.07
C GLN A 102 -47.62 13.78 94.72
N PRO A 103 -48.21 14.12 93.55
CA PRO A 103 -47.54 13.89 92.27
C PRO A 103 -46.25 14.70 92.12
N LEU A 104 -46.21 15.95 92.61
CA LEU A 104 -44.99 16.74 92.60
C LEU A 104 -43.89 16.07 93.44
N ASP A 105 -44.24 15.55 94.61
CA ASP A 105 -43.32 14.80 95.46
C ASP A 105 -42.81 13.51 94.81
N ALA A 106 -43.69 12.81 94.08
CA ALA A 106 -43.32 11.62 93.33
C ALA A 106 -42.32 11.94 92.21
N ILE A 107 -42.45 13.09 91.54
CA ILE A 107 -41.46 13.56 90.55
C ILE A 107 -40.09 13.75 91.23
N PHE A 108 -40.07 14.30 92.44
CA PHE A 108 -38.83 14.57 93.18
C PHE A 108 -38.20 13.33 93.83
N SER A 109 -38.99 12.28 94.06
CA SER A 109 -38.56 11.04 94.74
C SER A 109 -38.30 9.87 93.78
N GLY A 110 -38.88 9.90 92.58
CA GLY A 110 -38.72 8.86 91.56
C GLY A 110 -37.41 8.93 90.77
N GLU A 111 -37.28 8.12 89.71
CA GLU A 111 -36.06 8.14 88.86
C GLU A 111 -35.78 9.50 88.21
N LYS A 112 -36.84 10.23 87.84
CA LYS A 112 -36.73 11.63 87.37
C LYS A 112 -36.17 12.57 88.44
N GLY A 113 -36.35 12.22 89.71
CA GLY A 113 -35.82 12.93 90.87
C GLY A 113 -34.30 13.04 90.91
N LYS A 114 -33.55 12.19 90.18
CA LYS A 114 -32.07 12.24 90.12
C LYS A 114 -31.53 13.46 89.37
N ASN A 115 -32.26 13.93 88.36
CA ASN A 115 -31.82 15.02 87.46
C ASN A 115 -32.39 16.41 87.84
N ILE A 116 -33.08 16.50 88.97
CA ILE A 116 -33.63 17.75 89.48
C ILE A 116 -32.51 18.65 90.02
N ARG A 117 -32.59 19.95 89.75
CA ARG A 117 -31.59 20.93 90.21
C ARG A 117 -31.65 21.10 91.74
N ALA A 118 -30.52 21.47 92.33
CA ALA A 118 -30.45 21.72 93.77
C ALA A 118 -31.41 22.83 94.23
N GLU A 119 -31.57 23.87 93.41
CA GLU A 119 -32.49 25.00 93.64
C GLU A 119 -33.96 24.54 93.70
N GLU A 120 -34.39 23.69 92.76
CA GLU A 120 -35.75 23.14 92.75
C GLU A 120 -36.02 22.32 94.02
N ARG A 121 -35.05 21.49 94.45
CA ARG A 121 -35.18 20.70 95.68
C ARG A 121 -35.26 21.60 96.91
N ALA A 122 -34.45 22.66 96.96
CA ALA A 122 -34.42 23.60 98.07
C ALA A 122 -35.76 24.35 98.20
N ASP A 123 -36.33 24.80 97.09
CA ASP A 123 -37.60 25.53 97.08
C ASP A 123 -38.78 24.62 97.45
N LEU A 124 -38.83 23.38 96.95
CA LEU A 124 -39.85 22.42 97.38
C LEU A 124 -39.72 22.07 98.87
N ALA A 125 -38.49 21.89 99.37
CA ALA A 125 -38.25 21.66 100.79
C ALA A 125 -38.69 22.86 101.65
N ALA A 126 -38.47 24.09 101.18
CA ALA A 126 -38.95 25.30 101.84
C ALA A 126 -40.49 25.35 101.89
N ILE A 127 -41.18 25.02 100.80
CA ILE A 127 -42.65 24.91 100.76
C ILE A 127 -43.14 23.92 101.81
N LYS A 128 -42.55 22.72 101.87
CA LYS A 128 -42.89 21.69 102.87
C LYS A 128 -42.63 22.14 104.30
N ALA A 129 -41.51 22.83 104.54
CA ALA A 129 -41.18 23.34 105.87
C ALA A 129 -42.21 24.40 106.34
N VAL A 130 -42.73 25.21 105.43
CA VAL A 130 -43.82 26.15 105.74
C VAL A 130 -45.14 25.40 105.96
N GLU A 131 -45.47 24.42 105.12
CA GLU A 131 -46.67 23.57 105.26
C GLU A 131 -46.73 22.89 106.63
N VAL A 132 -45.64 22.24 107.06
CA VAL A 132 -45.54 21.56 108.36
C VAL A 132 -45.75 22.53 109.54
N ARG A 133 -45.32 23.80 109.40
CA ARG A 133 -45.56 24.84 110.42
C ARG A 133 -46.98 25.42 110.36
N ALA A 134 -47.57 25.51 109.17
CA ALA A 134 -48.89 26.10 108.96
C ALA A 134 -50.03 25.13 109.35
N MET A 135 -49.90 23.82 109.08
CA MET A 135 -50.96 22.84 109.33
C MET A 135 -51.43 22.76 110.80
N PRO A 136 -50.55 22.75 111.81
CA PRO A 136 -51.00 22.80 113.20
C PRO A 136 -51.78 24.08 113.54
N LEU A 137 -51.48 25.20 112.89
CA LEU A 137 -52.24 26.45 113.07
C LEU A 137 -53.64 26.33 112.48
N VAL A 138 -53.78 25.72 111.30
CA VAL A 138 -55.08 25.40 110.69
C VAL A 138 -55.94 24.58 111.66
N GLN A 139 -55.39 23.49 112.19
CA GLN A 139 -56.11 22.62 113.12
C GLN A 139 -56.49 23.34 114.43
N ARG A 140 -55.60 24.20 114.96
CA ARG A 140 -55.89 24.99 116.17
C ARG A 140 -56.99 26.03 115.94
N ILE A 141 -57.03 26.67 114.78
CA ILE A 141 -58.08 27.64 114.41
C ILE A 141 -59.43 26.91 114.30
N ILE A 142 -59.46 25.76 113.62
CA ILE A 142 -60.67 24.94 113.48
C ILE A 142 -61.14 24.45 114.85
N ALA A 143 -60.23 23.93 115.68
CA ALA A 143 -60.57 23.43 117.01
C ALA A 143 -61.14 24.53 117.91
N ALA A 144 -60.48 25.70 117.97
CA ALA A 144 -60.94 26.85 118.75
C ALA A 144 -62.33 27.31 118.29
N ARG A 145 -62.57 27.40 116.98
CA ARG A 145 -63.89 27.77 116.45
C ARG A 145 -64.96 26.73 116.77
N THR A 146 -64.63 25.44 116.65
CA THR A 146 -65.57 24.33 116.90
C THR A 146 -65.90 24.17 118.39
N SER A 147 -65.01 24.58 119.29
CA SER A 147 -65.28 24.65 120.74
C SER A 147 -66.02 25.93 121.18
N GLY A 148 -66.44 26.79 120.24
CA GLY A 148 -67.15 28.04 120.52
C GLY A 148 -66.27 29.26 120.84
N ASP A 149 -64.94 29.13 120.77
CA ASP A 149 -63.99 30.22 121.03
C ASP A 149 -63.64 30.98 119.74
N THR A 150 -64.57 31.85 119.33
CA THR A 150 -64.43 32.65 118.10
C THR A 150 -63.30 33.68 118.19
N ASP A 151 -63.14 34.32 119.35
CA ASP A 151 -62.13 35.37 119.53
C ASP A 151 -60.72 34.77 119.59
N GLY A 152 -60.54 33.62 120.24
CA GLY A 152 -59.29 32.87 120.22
C GLY A 152 -58.94 32.36 118.81
N ALA A 153 -59.90 31.82 118.06
CA ALA A 153 -59.70 31.42 116.66
C ALA A 153 -59.28 32.62 115.78
N ARG A 154 -59.92 33.78 115.96
CA ARG A 154 -59.59 35.03 115.26
C ARG A 154 -58.19 35.53 115.61
N GLN A 155 -57.81 35.50 116.89
CA GLN A 155 -56.49 35.94 117.32
C GLN A 155 -55.38 35.06 116.72
N ILE A 156 -55.56 33.73 116.76
CA ILE A 156 -54.61 32.78 116.15
C ILE A 156 -54.51 33.03 114.65
N MET A 157 -55.64 33.22 113.96
CA MET A 157 -55.67 33.49 112.52
C MET A 157 -54.95 34.80 112.16
N LEU A 158 -55.16 35.89 112.90
CA LEU A 158 -54.55 37.18 112.59
C LEU A 158 -53.06 37.25 112.94
N GLN A 159 -52.66 36.69 114.09
CA GLN A 159 -51.28 36.81 114.58
C GLN A 159 -50.35 35.72 114.04
N GLN A 160 -50.86 34.51 113.77
CA GLN A 160 -50.04 33.35 113.38
C GLN A 160 -50.46 32.78 112.02
N GLY A 161 -51.76 32.62 111.77
CA GLY A 161 -52.29 32.03 110.54
C GLY A 161 -51.96 32.85 109.29
N LYS A 162 -52.35 34.13 109.26
CA LYS A 162 -52.12 35.02 108.12
C LYS A 162 -50.64 35.12 107.74
N PRO A 163 -49.69 35.40 108.66
CA PRO A 163 -48.26 35.39 108.31
C PRO A 163 -47.79 34.05 107.73
N ALA A 164 -48.22 32.92 108.30
CA ALA A 164 -47.83 31.60 107.82
C ALA A 164 -48.35 31.31 106.39
N PHE A 165 -49.59 31.67 106.07
CA PHE A 165 -50.14 31.52 104.72
C PHE A 165 -49.50 32.47 103.69
N VAL A 166 -49.12 33.69 104.10
CA VAL A 166 -48.37 34.62 103.24
C VAL A 166 -46.98 34.06 102.94
N GLU A 167 -46.28 33.54 103.95
CA GLU A 167 -44.99 32.86 103.76
C GLU A 167 -45.13 31.62 102.86
N TRP A 168 -46.21 30.87 103.01
CA TRP A 168 -46.48 29.68 102.21
C TRP A 168 -46.69 30.04 100.74
N LEU A 169 -47.57 30.99 100.45
CA LEU A 169 -47.78 31.49 99.08
C LEU A 169 -46.50 32.08 98.47
N ALA A 170 -45.68 32.79 99.26
CA ALA A 170 -44.40 33.33 98.79
C ALA A 170 -43.40 32.21 98.43
N SER A 171 -43.31 31.16 99.25
CA SER A 171 -42.46 29.99 98.95
C SER A 171 -42.90 29.26 97.67
N ILE A 172 -44.22 29.16 97.43
CA ILE A 172 -44.75 28.53 96.23
C ILE A 172 -44.53 29.40 94.99
N ASN A 173 -44.73 30.72 95.10
CA ASN A 173 -44.44 31.66 94.00
C ASN A 173 -42.97 31.56 93.58
N LYS A 174 -42.05 31.51 94.55
CA LYS A 174 -40.61 31.36 94.26
C LYS A 174 -40.32 30.11 93.42
N PHE A 175 -40.95 28.98 93.76
CA PHE A 175 -40.82 27.75 92.99
C PHE A 175 -41.44 27.86 91.58
N ILE A 176 -42.61 28.49 91.45
CA ILE A 176 -43.25 28.75 90.14
C ILE A 176 -42.36 29.62 89.26
N ASP A 177 -41.79 30.70 89.82
CA ASP A 177 -40.90 31.62 89.11
C ASP A 177 -39.61 30.91 88.67
N LEU A 178 -39.05 30.03 89.50
CA LEU A 178 -37.90 29.21 89.13
C LEU A 178 -38.24 28.27 87.95
N GLN A 179 -39.38 27.58 87.98
CA GLN A 179 -39.82 26.72 86.88
C GLN A 179 -40.05 27.53 85.59
N GLU A 180 -40.62 28.74 85.69
CA GLU A 180 -40.78 29.64 84.55
C GLU A 180 -39.43 30.04 83.93
N GLN A 181 -38.46 30.44 84.76
CA GLN A 181 -37.10 30.78 84.30
C GLN A 181 -36.42 29.58 83.63
N MET A 182 -36.59 28.38 84.19
CA MET A 182 -36.05 27.16 83.60
C MET A 182 -36.70 26.83 82.25
N THR A 183 -38.02 26.97 82.12
CA THR A 183 -38.74 26.81 80.85
C THR A 183 -38.30 27.83 79.80
N GLN A 184 -38.12 29.10 80.18
CA GLN A 184 -37.63 30.13 79.26
C GLN A 184 -36.18 29.87 78.81
N ALA A 185 -35.31 29.42 79.72
CA ALA A 185 -33.93 29.08 79.39
C ALA A 185 -33.84 27.89 78.41
N GLU A 186 -34.61 26.83 78.63
CA GLU A 186 -34.67 25.69 77.70
C GLU A 186 -35.32 26.09 76.36
N SER A 187 -36.35 26.95 76.38
CA SER A 187 -36.96 27.47 75.15
C SER A 187 -35.96 28.30 74.32
N ALA A 188 -35.14 29.13 74.97
CA ALA A 188 -34.09 29.90 74.32
C ALA A 188 -32.99 28.98 73.74
N ARG A 189 -32.59 27.92 74.46
CA ARG A 189 -31.68 26.90 73.94
C ARG A 189 -32.25 26.22 72.71
N ALA A 190 -33.48 25.72 72.77
CA ALA A 190 -34.14 25.06 71.65
C ALA A 190 -34.23 25.95 70.39
N ARG A 191 -34.61 27.23 70.56
CA ARG A 191 -34.65 28.20 69.45
C ARG A 191 -33.27 28.49 68.86
N ASN A 192 -32.26 28.68 69.70
CA ASN A 192 -30.88 28.89 69.24
C ASN A 192 -30.33 27.67 68.49
N LEU A 193 -30.61 26.45 68.98
CA LEU A 193 -30.27 25.22 68.28
C LEU A 193 -30.98 25.14 66.92
N ALA A 194 -32.27 25.48 66.85
CA ALA A 194 -33.06 25.46 65.62
C ALA A 194 -32.56 26.48 64.57
N HIS A 195 -32.29 27.73 64.98
CA HIS A 195 -31.76 28.75 64.07
C HIS A 195 -30.34 28.43 63.58
N GLY A 196 -29.46 27.98 64.48
CA GLY A 196 -28.11 27.56 64.11
C GLY A 196 -28.10 26.34 63.19
N PHE A 197 -29.05 25.42 63.38
CA PHE A 197 -29.23 24.24 62.53
C PHE A 197 -29.58 24.61 61.08
N GLN A 198 -30.56 25.49 60.86
CA GLN A 198 -30.99 25.88 59.51
C GLN A 198 -29.85 26.53 58.72
N ALA A 199 -29.12 27.48 59.32
CA ALA A 199 -28.01 28.16 58.65
C ALA A 199 -26.86 27.20 58.31
N LEU A 200 -26.48 26.32 59.24
CA LEU A 200 -25.41 25.34 59.02
C LEU A 200 -25.75 24.37 57.89
N MET A 201 -27.00 23.89 57.83
CA MET A 201 -27.44 22.95 56.79
C MET A 201 -27.42 23.56 55.39
N LEU A 202 -27.84 24.82 55.24
CA LEU A 202 -27.79 25.52 53.96
C LEU A 202 -26.34 25.75 53.48
N VAL A 203 -25.43 26.09 54.38
CA VAL A 203 -24.00 26.26 54.05
C VAL A 203 -23.37 24.94 53.61
N LEU A 204 -23.61 23.86 54.34
CA LEU A 204 -23.06 22.54 53.99
C LEU A 204 -23.64 22.00 52.66
N LEU A 205 -24.93 22.27 52.38
CA LEU A 205 -25.53 21.96 51.09
C LEU A 205 -24.86 22.74 49.94
N ALA A 206 -24.63 24.03 50.12
CA ALA A 206 -23.96 24.87 49.12
C ALA A 206 -22.53 24.37 48.82
N ILE A 207 -21.77 23.98 49.85
CA ILE A 207 -20.42 23.41 49.68
C ILE A 207 -20.47 22.08 48.92
N ALA A 208 -21.43 21.20 49.24
CA ALA A 208 -21.61 19.94 48.54
C ALA A 208 -21.90 20.14 47.04
N MET A 209 -22.81 21.07 46.71
CA MET A 209 -23.12 21.40 45.31
C MET A 209 -21.91 22.00 44.58
N ALA A 210 -21.21 22.96 45.19
CA ALA A 210 -20.03 23.59 44.58
C ALA A 210 -18.94 22.56 44.28
N THR A 211 -18.70 21.64 45.21
CA THR A 211 -17.74 20.54 45.03
C THR A 211 -18.16 19.61 43.88
N GLY A 212 -19.46 19.28 43.79
CA GLY A 212 -20.00 18.48 42.69
C GLY A 212 -19.81 19.13 41.32
N VAL A 213 -20.08 20.43 41.19
CA VAL A 213 -19.87 21.19 39.94
C VAL A 213 -18.40 21.26 39.55
N VAL A 214 -17.50 21.51 40.51
CA VAL A 214 -16.05 21.54 40.26
C VAL A 214 -15.55 20.16 39.79
N LEU A 215 -15.95 19.07 40.45
CA LEU A 215 -15.56 17.72 40.03
C LEU A 215 -16.12 17.37 38.64
N ALA A 216 -17.38 17.70 38.36
CA ALA A 216 -18.01 17.44 37.05
C ALA A 216 -17.30 18.18 35.91
N THR A 217 -16.96 19.45 36.12
CA THR A 217 -16.25 20.27 35.11
C THR A 217 -14.81 19.79 34.89
N LEU A 218 -14.08 19.40 35.95
CA LEU A 218 -12.72 18.85 35.84
C LEU A 218 -12.70 17.51 35.11
N ILE A 219 -13.63 16.59 35.42
CA ILE A 219 -13.74 15.29 34.76
C ILE A 219 -14.07 15.47 33.27
N THR A 220 -15.08 16.31 32.96
CA THR A 220 -15.48 16.59 31.59
C THR A 220 -14.34 17.20 30.78
N ARG A 221 -13.62 18.19 31.34
CA ARG A 221 -12.48 18.82 30.69
C ARG A 221 -11.33 17.84 30.46
N HIS A 222 -11.09 16.91 31.39
CA HIS A 222 -10.06 15.89 31.24
C HIS A 222 -10.41 14.87 30.16
N ILE A 223 -11.65 14.37 30.11
CA ILE A 223 -12.11 13.43 29.09
C ILE A 223 -12.03 14.08 27.70
N ARG A 224 -12.51 15.32 27.55
CA ARG A 224 -12.43 16.06 26.28
C ARG A 224 -10.99 16.25 25.81
N ARG A 225 -10.06 16.57 26.73
CA ARG A 225 -8.62 16.66 26.39
C ARG A 225 -8.00 15.32 26.00
N ALA A 226 -8.34 14.23 26.68
CA ALA A 226 -7.84 12.89 26.34
C ALA A 226 -8.36 12.41 24.97
N LEU A 227 -9.60 12.75 24.64
CA LEU A 227 -10.19 12.46 23.33
C LEU A 227 -9.66 13.39 22.23
N GLY A 228 -9.35 14.66 22.57
CA GLY A 228 -8.90 15.68 21.62
C GLY A 228 -10.04 16.32 20.82
N ALA A 229 -11.27 15.88 21.03
CA ALA A 229 -12.49 16.34 20.36
C ALA A 229 -13.73 15.85 21.15
N GLU A 230 -14.93 16.19 20.68
CA GLU A 230 -16.15 15.61 21.24
C GLU A 230 -16.24 14.09 20.93
N PRO A 231 -16.78 13.25 21.83
CA PRO A 231 -16.86 11.80 21.61
C PRO A 231 -17.58 11.41 20.30
N ALA A 232 -18.57 12.21 19.87
CA ALA A 232 -19.28 12.01 18.62
C ALA A 232 -18.36 12.20 17.39
N GLN A 233 -17.51 13.22 17.40
CA GLN A 233 -16.56 13.52 16.32
C GLN A 233 -15.47 12.45 16.22
N VAL A 234 -14.94 11.96 17.35
CA VAL A 234 -13.95 10.87 17.37
C VAL A 234 -14.55 9.59 16.76
N LYS A 235 -15.80 9.28 17.12
CA LYS A 235 -16.54 8.13 16.58
C LYS A 235 -16.83 8.29 15.09
N GLU A 236 -17.21 9.48 14.66
CA GLU A 236 -17.48 9.79 13.25
C GLU A 236 -16.24 9.61 12.38
N LEU A 237 -15.09 10.14 12.80
CA LEU A 237 -13.82 9.92 12.09
C LEU A 237 -13.43 8.44 12.04
N ALA A 238 -13.57 7.71 13.16
CA ALA A 238 -13.28 6.28 13.19
C ALA A 238 -14.15 5.50 12.19
N PHE A 239 -15.45 5.82 12.11
CA PHE A 239 -16.33 5.21 11.13
C PHE A 239 -16.09 5.68 9.70
N ALA A 240 -15.64 6.92 9.49
CA ALA A 240 -15.23 7.39 8.18
C ALA A 240 -14.04 6.58 7.67
N VAL A 241 -13.02 6.35 8.50
CA VAL A 241 -11.87 5.50 8.14
C VAL A 241 -12.30 4.05 7.89
N ASP A 242 -13.22 3.49 8.69
CA ASP A 242 -13.78 2.15 8.49
C ASP A 242 -14.52 2.00 7.15
N ARG A 243 -15.23 3.06 6.71
CA ARG A 243 -15.87 3.12 5.38
C ARG A 243 -14.89 3.44 4.24
N GLY A 244 -13.61 3.65 4.53
CA GLY A 244 -12.58 4.01 3.55
C GLY A 244 -12.56 5.49 3.16
N GLU A 245 -13.28 6.37 3.88
CA GLU A 245 -13.31 7.81 3.63
C GLU A 245 -12.10 8.50 4.28
N LEU A 246 -11.04 8.73 3.50
CA LEU A 246 -9.77 9.31 3.97
C LEU A 246 -9.61 10.81 3.59
N TYR A 247 -10.67 11.43 3.09
CA TYR A 247 -10.67 12.83 2.63
C TYR A 247 -11.04 13.85 3.72
N HIS A 248 -11.61 13.42 4.84
CA HIS A 248 -12.10 14.32 5.89
C HIS A 248 -10.95 15.13 6.50
N ALA A 249 -11.04 16.46 6.37
CA ALA A 249 -10.11 17.39 7.00
C ALA A 249 -10.44 17.48 8.49
N ILE A 250 -9.48 17.14 9.35
CA ILE A 250 -9.70 17.12 10.80
C ILE A 250 -9.33 18.49 11.35
N GLU A 251 -10.35 19.32 11.58
CA GLU A 251 -10.20 20.54 12.36
C GLU A 251 -9.96 20.15 13.82
N GLN A 252 -8.69 20.15 14.24
CA GLN A 252 -8.37 20.07 15.65
C GLN A 252 -8.92 21.32 16.35
N ASP A 253 -9.79 21.11 17.33
CA ASP A 253 -10.25 22.17 18.22
C ASP A 253 -9.04 22.81 18.91
N LYS A 254 -8.76 24.07 18.55
CA LYS A 254 -7.58 24.82 18.99
C LYS A 254 -7.56 25.01 20.52
N ASP A 255 -8.70 24.92 21.19
CA ASP A 255 -8.85 25.18 22.63
C ASP A 255 -8.55 23.94 23.50
N LEU A 256 -8.54 22.74 22.93
CA LEU A 256 -8.30 21.49 23.67
C LEU A 256 -6.81 21.14 23.85
N GLY A 257 -5.91 21.99 23.33
CA GLY A 257 -4.46 21.86 23.46
C GLY A 257 -3.87 20.88 22.44
N LYS A 258 -2.69 21.22 21.91
CA LYS A 258 -1.93 20.46 20.90
C LYS A 258 -1.33 19.16 21.47
N GLY A 259 -2.11 18.37 22.20
CA GLY A 259 -1.66 17.07 22.69
C GLY A 259 -1.61 16.08 21.53
N ARG A 260 -0.40 15.75 21.05
CA ARG A 260 -0.19 14.62 20.11
C ARG A 260 -0.67 13.28 20.69
N ASP A 261 -0.90 13.22 22.00
CA ASP A 261 -1.30 12.02 22.73
C ASP A 261 -2.82 11.81 22.82
N SER A 262 -3.63 12.61 22.10
CA SER A 262 -5.09 12.42 22.06
C SER A 262 -5.52 11.37 21.03
N ILE A 263 -6.64 10.71 21.27
CA ILE A 263 -7.18 9.71 20.33
C ILE A 263 -7.50 10.34 18.96
N MET A 264 -8.06 11.56 18.94
CA MET A 264 -8.33 12.28 17.69
C MET A 264 -7.05 12.56 16.90
N ALA A 265 -5.97 12.99 17.56
CA ALA A 265 -4.68 13.21 16.89
C ALA A 265 -4.10 11.91 16.31
N ALA A 266 -4.17 10.81 17.07
CA ALA A 266 -3.71 9.50 16.60
C ALA A 266 -4.54 8.97 15.40
N LEU A 267 -5.87 9.10 15.45
CA LEU A 267 -6.75 8.74 14.33
C LEU A 267 -6.51 9.63 13.10
N SER A 268 -6.22 10.91 13.31
CA SER A 268 -5.87 11.86 12.25
C SER A 268 -4.57 11.48 11.55
N GLU A 269 -3.52 11.19 12.32
CA GLU A 269 -2.23 10.75 11.81
C GLU A 269 -2.35 9.39 11.09
N MET A 270 -3.13 8.46 11.64
CA MET A 270 -3.45 7.18 10.99
C MET A 270 -4.17 7.39 9.65
N SER A 271 -5.21 8.22 9.61
CA SER A 271 -5.95 8.55 8.38
C SER A 271 -5.04 9.19 7.32
N SER A 272 -4.19 10.14 7.73
CA SER A 272 -3.24 10.79 6.83
C SER A 272 -2.20 9.80 6.26
N ASN A 273 -1.66 8.90 7.09
CA ASN A 273 -0.72 7.88 6.65
C ASN A 273 -1.39 6.85 5.73
N LEU A 274 -2.62 6.43 6.02
CA LEU A 274 -3.41 5.57 5.13
C LEU A 274 -3.67 6.27 3.80
N ARG A 275 -4.07 7.55 3.81
CA ARG A 275 -4.30 8.35 2.59
C ARG A 275 -3.06 8.37 1.72
N ARG A 276 -1.89 8.66 2.31
CA ARG A 276 -0.61 8.68 1.59
C ARG A 276 -0.25 7.32 1.02
N THR A 277 -0.39 6.26 1.81
CA THR A 277 -0.09 4.88 1.36
C THR A 277 -1.02 4.47 0.22
N VAL A 278 -2.31 4.77 0.32
CA VAL A 278 -3.29 4.48 -0.74
C VAL A 278 -2.99 5.27 -2.01
N ALA A 279 -2.60 6.54 -1.90
CA ALA A 279 -2.18 7.35 -3.04
C ALA A 279 -0.93 6.77 -3.71
N GLU A 280 0.12 6.48 -2.93
CA GLU A 280 1.36 5.86 -3.42
C GLU A 280 1.08 4.52 -4.14
N VAL A 281 0.15 3.69 -3.63
CA VAL A 281 -0.24 2.43 -4.28
C VAL A 281 -1.05 2.66 -5.57
N ARG A 282 -1.93 3.66 -5.63
CA ARG A 282 -2.66 4.02 -6.86
C ARG A 282 -1.72 4.50 -7.94
N ASP A 283 -0.79 5.38 -7.60
CA ASP A 283 0.20 5.92 -8.52
C ASP A 283 1.08 4.77 -9.04
N ALA A 284 1.62 3.93 -8.15
CA ALA A 284 2.42 2.77 -8.55
C ALA A 284 1.65 1.77 -9.43
N ALA A 285 0.35 1.53 -9.15
CA ALA A 285 -0.47 0.66 -9.98
C ALA A 285 -0.74 1.26 -11.38
N SER A 286 -0.96 2.58 -11.44
CA SER A 286 -1.07 3.32 -12.69
C SER A 286 0.21 3.24 -13.52
N ASP A 287 1.37 3.46 -12.89
CA ASP A 287 2.69 3.33 -13.52
C ASP A 287 2.91 1.93 -14.08
N VAL A 288 2.55 0.87 -13.32
CA VAL A 288 2.66 -0.52 -13.79
C VAL A 288 1.76 -0.74 -15.00
N THR A 289 0.55 -0.18 -15.04
CA THR A 289 -0.34 -0.28 -16.21
C THR A 289 0.26 0.40 -17.43
N GLU A 290 0.79 1.62 -17.27
CA GLU A 290 1.42 2.37 -18.37
C GLU A 290 2.67 1.66 -18.90
N ILE A 291 3.59 1.28 -18.01
CA ILE A 291 4.83 0.56 -18.37
C ILE A 291 4.48 -0.77 -19.05
N SER A 292 3.50 -1.50 -18.53
CA SER A 292 3.06 -2.76 -19.16
C SER A 292 2.49 -2.54 -20.56
N ALA A 293 1.76 -1.43 -20.80
CA ALA A 293 1.28 -1.09 -22.14
C ALA A 293 2.45 -0.78 -23.10
N GLN A 294 3.47 -0.05 -22.65
CA GLN A 294 4.68 0.21 -23.43
C GLN A 294 5.46 -1.09 -23.73
N ILE A 295 5.60 -1.99 -22.77
CA ILE A 295 6.24 -3.30 -22.98
C ILE A 295 5.41 -4.15 -23.96
N ALA A 296 4.08 -4.13 -23.87
CA ALA A 296 3.22 -4.84 -24.82
C ALA A 296 3.40 -4.34 -26.26
N GLU A 297 3.52 -3.02 -26.45
CA GLU A 297 3.84 -2.42 -27.75
C GLU A 297 5.23 -2.84 -28.24
N GLY A 298 6.25 -2.78 -27.38
CA GLY A 298 7.59 -3.25 -27.70
C GLY A 298 7.66 -4.74 -28.07
N ASN A 299 6.88 -5.58 -27.39
CA ASN A 299 6.77 -7.01 -27.73
C ASN A 299 6.09 -7.23 -29.07
N ARG A 300 5.09 -6.42 -29.46
CA ARG A 300 4.49 -6.49 -30.80
C ARG A 300 5.48 -6.10 -31.90
N ASP A 301 6.28 -5.06 -31.68
CA ASP A 301 7.36 -4.69 -32.61
C ASP A 301 8.40 -5.81 -32.73
N LEU A 302 8.80 -6.39 -31.60
CA LEU A 302 9.74 -7.52 -31.59
C LEU A 302 9.16 -8.75 -32.28
N ALA A 303 7.87 -9.04 -32.11
CA ALA A 303 7.16 -10.11 -32.82
C ALA A 303 7.25 -9.90 -34.34
N ALA A 304 6.87 -8.71 -34.82
CA ALA A 304 6.89 -8.37 -36.24
C ALA A 304 8.30 -8.50 -36.83
N ARG A 305 9.32 -7.99 -36.13
CA ARG A 305 10.71 -8.13 -36.56
C ARG A 305 11.21 -9.58 -36.55
N THR A 306 10.73 -10.41 -35.63
CA THR A 306 11.05 -11.83 -35.57
C THR A 306 10.40 -12.59 -36.73
N GLU A 307 9.17 -12.24 -37.10
CA GLU A 307 8.49 -12.77 -38.29
C GLU A 307 9.20 -12.36 -39.58
N ASP A 308 9.58 -11.09 -39.73
CA ASP A 308 10.35 -10.59 -40.88
C ASP A 308 11.72 -11.28 -40.99
N GLN A 309 12.36 -11.52 -39.84
CA GLN A 309 13.64 -12.24 -39.78
C GLN A 309 13.47 -13.71 -40.18
N ALA A 310 12.40 -14.38 -39.74
CA ALA A 310 12.09 -15.74 -40.17
C ALA A 310 11.88 -15.83 -41.68
N ALA A 311 11.10 -14.91 -42.26
CA ALA A 311 10.89 -14.83 -43.71
C ALA A 311 12.20 -14.60 -44.47
N SER A 312 13.06 -13.70 -43.97
CA SER A 312 14.38 -13.43 -44.57
C SER A 312 15.31 -14.63 -44.48
N LEU A 313 15.26 -15.39 -43.38
CA LEU A 313 16.04 -16.63 -43.22
C LEU A 313 15.56 -17.72 -44.18
N GLU A 314 14.25 -17.84 -44.40
CA GLU A 314 13.67 -18.79 -45.37
C GLU A 314 14.11 -18.47 -46.81
N GLU A 315 14.06 -17.20 -47.21
CA GLU A 315 14.56 -16.75 -48.52
C GLU A 315 16.07 -16.99 -48.66
N THR A 316 16.85 -16.69 -47.61
CA THR A 316 18.29 -16.94 -47.59
C THR A 316 18.61 -18.43 -47.68
N ALA A 317 17.89 -19.28 -46.96
CA ALA A 317 18.06 -20.73 -47.01
C ALA A 317 17.79 -21.27 -48.42
N SER A 318 16.70 -20.84 -49.06
CA SER A 318 16.36 -21.20 -50.44
C SER A 318 17.43 -20.73 -51.44
N ALA A 319 17.91 -19.50 -51.31
CA ALA A 319 19.00 -18.99 -52.14
C ALA A 319 20.30 -19.79 -51.95
N MET A 320 20.58 -20.22 -50.72
CA MET A 320 21.75 -21.05 -50.39
C MET A 320 21.61 -22.47 -50.96
N GLU A 321 20.43 -23.08 -50.95
CA GLU A 321 20.19 -24.36 -51.63
C GLU A 321 20.44 -24.26 -53.14
N GLN A 322 19.97 -23.18 -53.77
CA GLN A 322 20.21 -22.92 -55.19
C GLN A 322 21.71 -22.70 -55.49
N LEU A 323 22.40 -21.95 -54.63
CA LEU A 323 23.86 -21.76 -54.72
C LEU A 323 24.62 -23.07 -54.56
N THR A 324 24.25 -23.88 -53.57
CA THR A 324 24.83 -25.22 -53.33
C THR A 324 24.70 -26.09 -54.58
N SER A 325 23.49 -26.12 -55.17
CA SER A 325 23.22 -26.85 -56.41
C SER A 325 24.10 -26.37 -57.57
N THR A 326 24.23 -25.05 -57.72
CA THR A 326 25.02 -24.44 -58.81
C THR A 326 26.52 -24.72 -58.64
N VAL A 327 27.05 -24.61 -57.43
CA VAL A 327 28.46 -24.92 -57.13
C VAL A 327 28.76 -26.41 -57.36
N LYS A 328 27.86 -27.30 -56.94
CA LYS A 328 27.99 -28.73 -57.22
C LYS A 328 27.99 -29.04 -58.72
N GLN A 329 27.09 -28.41 -59.47
CA GLN A 329 27.05 -28.53 -60.92
C GLN A 329 28.34 -28.01 -61.57
N ASN A 330 28.92 -26.91 -61.06
CA ASN A 330 30.21 -26.40 -61.53
C ASN A 330 31.36 -27.37 -61.28
N ASP A 331 31.42 -28.01 -60.11
CA ASP A 331 32.44 -29.03 -59.83
C ASP A 331 32.30 -30.25 -60.77
N ASP A 332 31.08 -30.74 -60.98
CA ASP A 332 30.82 -31.84 -61.93
C ASP A 332 31.18 -31.45 -63.37
N ASN A 333 30.81 -30.25 -63.82
CA ASN A 333 31.18 -29.70 -65.13
C ASN A 333 32.70 -29.57 -65.28
N ALA A 334 33.40 -29.11 -64.24
CA ALA A 334 34.85 -29.00 -64.24
C ALA A 334 35.52 -30.38 -64.35
N LYS A 335 35.05 -31.37 -63.59
CA LYS A 335 35.52 -32.77 -63.71
C LYS A 335 35.32 -33.31 -65.13
N GLN A 336 34.16 -33.06 -65.72
CA GLN A 336 33.86 -33.49 -67.09
C GLN A 336 34.74 -32.79 -68.13
N ALA A 337 34.92 -31.47 -68.01
CA ALA A 337 35.79 -30.68 -68.87
C ALA A 337 37.25 -31.12 -68.77
N ASN A 338 37.73 -31.46 -67.58
CA ASN A 338 39.08 -31.98 -67.36
C ASN A 338 39.28 -33.32 -68.10
N GLN A 339 38.29 -34.22 -68.02
CA GLN A 339 38.34 -35.49 -68.74
C GLN A 339 38.32 -35.28 -70.27
N LEU A 340 37.49 -34.37 -70.78
CA LEU A 340 37.44 -34.01 -72.21
C LEU A 340 38.77 -33.42 -72.68
N ALA A 341 39.37 -32.52 -71.89
CA ALA A 341 40.67 -31.92 -72.21
C ALA A 341 41.78 -32.97 -72.24
N ARG A 342 41.83 -33.89 -71.27
CA ARG A 342 42.78 -35.02 -71.28
C ARG A 342 42.64 -35.90 -72.52
N ASN A 343 41.40 -36.23 -72.91
CA ASN A 343 41.14 -37.00 -74.11
C ASN A 343 41.57 -36.24 -75.38
N ALA A 344 41.25 -34.95 -75.48
CA ALA A 344 41.66 -34.11 -76.61
C ALA A 344 43.19 -33.99 -76.72
N SER A 345 43.88 -33.86 -75.58
CA SER A 345 45.35 -33.83 -75.52
C SER A 345 45.95 -35.14 -76.02
N ALA A 346 45.40 -36.29 -75.61
CA ALA A 346 45.83 -37.60 -76.08
C ALA A 346 45.64 -37.77 -77.60
N ILE A 347 44.51 -37.30 -78.15
CA ILE A 347 44.24 -37.32 -79.59
C ILE A 347 45.21 -36.41 -80.34
N ALA A 348 45.48 -35.20 -79.84
CA ALA A 348 46.42 -34.27 -80.44
C ALA A 348 47.86 -34.82 -80.43
N MET A 349 48.29 -35.46 -79.34
CA MET A 349 49.58 -36.16 -79.26
C MET A 349 49.68 -37.29 -80.29
N GLN A 350 48.63 -38.09 -80.44
CA GLN A 350 48.59 -39.16 -81.44
C GLN A 350 48.62 -38.58 -82.88
N GLY A 351 47.91 -37.47 -83.12
CA GLY A 351 47.94 -36.73 -84.37
C GLY A 351 49.34 -36.21 -84.69
N GLY A 352 50.03 -35.61 -83.72
CA GLY A 352 51.42 -35.17 -83.85
C GLY A 352 52.38 -36.31 -84.19
N ALA A 353 52.21 -37.49 -83.58
CA ALA A 353 53.02 -38.68 -83.90
C ALA A 353 52.81 -39.15 -85.35
N ILE A 354 51.56 -39.18 -85.83
CA ILE A 354 51.24 -39.53 -87.23
C ILE A 354 51.86 -38.51 -88.19
N VAL A 355 51.73 -37.22 -87.90
CA VAL A 355 52.33 -36.15 -88.70
C VAL A 355 53.86 -36.31 -88.76
N GLY A 356 54.52 -36.61 -87.64
CA GLY A 356 55.96 -36.90 -87.60
C GLY A 356 56.36 -38.08 -88.51
N GLN A 357 55.54 -39.14 -88.54
CA GLN A 357 55.75 -40.28 -89.43
C GLN A 357 55.59 -39.91 -90.91
N VAL A 358 54.65 -39.01 -91.25
CA VAL A 358 54.47 -38.48 -92.61
C VAL A 358 55.67 -37.63 -93.04
N VAL A 359 56.19 -36.75 -92.16
CA VAL A 359 57.42 -35.96 -92.45
C VAL A 359 58.60 -36.89 -92.75
N HIS A 360 58.82 -37.91 -91.93
CA HIS A 360 59.89 -38.89 -92.16
C HIS A 360 59.73 -39.62 -93.50
N THR A 361 58.48 -39.94 -93.88
CA THR A 361 58.19 -40.58 -95.17
C THR A 361 58.46 -39.63 -96.34
N MET A 362 58.08 -38.36 -96.23
CA MET A 362 58.37 -37.33 -97.25
C MET A 362 59.87 -37.09 -97.42
N ASP A 363 60.65 -37.09 -96.34
CA ASP A 363 62.11 -36.98 -96.38
C ASP A 363 62.76 -38.19 -97.07
N SER A 364 62.24 -39.40 -96.79
CA SER A 364 62.66 -40.64 -97.45
C SER A 364 62.34 -40.63 -98.96
N ILE A 365 61.17 -40.10 -99.34
CA ILE A 365 60.78 -39.92 -100.75
C ILE A 365 61.69 -38.88 -101.42
N ASN A 366 61.95 -37.73 -100.78
CA ASN A 366 62.83 -36.68 -101.32
C ASN A 366 64.24 -37.23 -101.57
N THR A 367 64.79 -37.95 -100.59
CA THR A 367 66.09 -38.63 -100.72
C THR A 367 66.11 -39.64 -101.88
N SER A 368 65.06 -40.44 -102.02
CA SER A 368 64.93 -41.43 -103.10
C SER A 368 64.82 -40.75 -104.47
N SER A 369 64.03 -39.68 -104.60
CA SER A 369 63.86 -38.91 -105.82
C SER A 369 65.17 -38.24 -106.26
N ARG A 370 65.96 -37.68 -105.35
CA ARG A 370 67.30 -37.14 -105.66
C ARG A 370 68.23 -38.21 -106.24
N LYS A 371 68.22 -39.41 -105.65
CA LYS A 371 68.96 -40.56 -106.20
C LYS A 371 68.52 -40.92 -107.62
N ILE A 372 67.22 -40.82 -107.93
CA ILE A 372 66.72 -41.03 -109.28
C ILE A 372 67.26 -39.95 -110.22
N VAL A 373 67.25 -38.67 -109.83
CA VAL A 373 67.84 -37.57 -110.63
C VAL A 373 69.30 -37.85 -110.97
N ASP A 374 70.09 -38.32 -110.00
CA ASP A 374 71.50 -38.69 -110.22
C ASP A 374 71.64 -39.83 -111.23
N ILE A 375 70.83 -40.88 -111.11
CA ILE A 375 70.82 -42.03 -112.05
C ILE A 375 70.43 -41.58 -113.46
N ILE A 376 69.40 -40.73 -113.58
CA ILE A 376 68.96 -40.18 -114.87
C ILE A 376 70.05 -39.30 -115.49
N GLY A 377 70.81 -38.56 -114.67
CA GLY A 377 71.99 -37.83 -115.11
C GLY A 377 73.07 -38.75 -115.70
N VAL A 378 73.32 -39.91 -115.10
CA VAL A 378 74.22 -40.94 -115.65
C VAL A 378 73.67 -41.50 -116.97
N ILE A 379 72.36 -41.77 -117.07
CA ILE A 379 71.72 -42.27 -118.29
C ILE A 379 71.83 -41.26 -119.44
N ASP A 380 71.59 -39.97 -119.20
CA ASP A 380 71.79 -38.92 -120.21
C ASP A 380 73.26 -38.81 -120.61
N GLY A 381 74.19 -38.98 -119.66
CA GLY A 381 75.62 -39.09 -119.93
C GLY A 381 75.99 -40.28 -120.83
N ILE A 382 75.41 -41.47 -120.58
CA ILE A 382 75.58 -42.67 -121.42
C ILE A 382 74.99 -42.43 -122.82
N ALA A 383 73.80 -41.84 -122.91
CA ALA A 383 73.16 -41.49 -124.18
C ALA A 383 74.03 -40.51 -124.98
N PHE A 384 74.60 -39.50 -124.34
CA PHE A 384 75.54 -38.56 -124.96
C PHE A 384 76.80 -39.27 -125.47
N GLN A 385 77.43 -40.09 -124.64
CA GLN A 385 78.60 -40.89 -125.04
C GLN A 385 78.28 -41.81 -126.23
N THR A 386 77.12 -42.47 -126.20
CA THR A 386 76.64 -43.35 -127.28
C THR A 386 76.39 -42.57 -128.58
N ASN A 387 75.84 -41.36 -128.49
CA ASN A 387 75.64 -40.46 -129.63
C ASN A 387 76.99 -40.02 -130.25
N ILE A 388 78.02 -39.76 -129.44
CA ILE A 388 79.38 -39.45 -129.93
C ILE A 388 80.05 -40.68 -130.56
N LEU A 389 79.93 -41.86 -129.94
CA LEU A 389 80.42 -43.13 -130.50
C LEU A 389 79.76 -43.45 -131.84
N ALA A 390 78.44 -43.26 -131.94
CA ALA A 390 77.67 -43.48 -133.16
C ALA A 390 78.04 -42.47 -134.26
N LEU A 391 78.28 -41.20 -133.91
CA LEU A 391 78.79 -40.20 -134.84
C LEU A 391 80.18 -40.59 -135.37
N ASN A 392 81.09 -40.99 -134.48
CA ASN A 392 82.44 -41.45 -134.87
C ASN A 392 82.36 -42.68 -135.79
N ALA A 393 81.48 -43.64 -135.48
CA ALA A 393 81.25 -44.81 -136.32
C ALA A 393 80.64 -44.45 -137.68
N ALA A 394 79.72 -43.50 -137.74
CA ALA A 394 79.14 -43.01 -139.00
C ALA A 394 80.19 -42.31 -139.87
N VAL A 395 81.11 -41.55 -139.26
CA VAL A 395 82.24 -40.90 -139.95
C VAL A 395 83.22 -41.95 -140.52
N GLU A 396 83.59 -42.96 -139.73
CA GLU A 396 84.51 -44.02 -140.20
C GLU A 396 83.86 -44.92 -141.27
N ALA A 397 82.55 -45.16 -141.15
CA ALA A 397 81.77 -45.85 -142.18
C ALA A 397 81.71 -45.07 -143.51
N ALA A 398 81.57 -43.74 -143.45
CA ALA A 398 81.66 -42.88 -144.63
C ALA A 398 83.06 -42.88 -145.27
N ARG A 399 84.10 -43.04 -144.44
CA ARG A 399 85.51 -43.14 -144.86
C ARG A 399 85.83 -44.44 -145.59
N ALA A 400 85.12 -45.53 -145.27
CA ALA A 400 85.27 -46.86 -145.89
C ALA A 400 84.53 -47.03 -147.24
N GLY A 401 83.82 -46.00 -147.74
CA GLY A 401 83.14 -46.04 -149.04
C GLY A 401 82.02 -47.09 -149.14
N GLU A 402 81.90 -47.79 -150.28
CA GLU A 402 80.84 -48.79 -150.52
C GLU A 402 80.86 -49.97 -149.53
N GLN A 403 82.03 -50.30 -148.94
CA GLN A 403 82.14 -51.40 -147.96
C GLN A 403 81.58 -51.03 -146.57
N GLY A 404 81.42 -49.74 -146.27
CA GLY A 404 80.93 -49.23 -144.98
C GLY A 404 79.42 -49.00 -144.91
N ARG A 405 78.69 -49.23 -146.01
CA ARG A 405 77.26 -48.84 -146.16
C ARG A 405 76.34 -49.46 -145.10
N GLY A 406 76.51 -50.74 -144.79
CA GLY A 406 75.75 -51.41 -143.73
C GLY A 406 76.08 -50.89 -142.33
N PHE A 407 77.34 -50.57 -142.06
CA PHE A 407 77.78 -49.96 -140.81
C PHE A 407 77.25 -48.54 -140.62
N ALA A 408 77.16 -47.73 -141.69
CA ALA A 408 76.62 -46.38 -141.64
C ALA A 408 75.13 -46.35 -141.25
N VAL A 409 74.34 -47.31 -141.71
CA VAL A 409 72.92 -47.45 -141.33
C VAL A 409 72.79 -47.79 -139.85
N VAL A 410 73.57 -48.77 -139.36
CA VAL A 410 73.58 -49.14 -137.94
C VAL A 410 74.03 -47.96 -137.08
N ALA A 411 75.08 -47.24 -137.48
CA ALA A 411 75.55 -46.05 -136.76
C ALA A 411 74.49 -44.95 -136.70
N THR A 412 73.72 -44.73 -137.77
CA THR A 412 72.60 -43.77 -137.78
C THR A 412 71.46 -44.21 -136.86
N GLU A 413 71.12 -45.49 -136.84
CA GLU A 413 70.08 -46.04 -135.97
C GLU A 413 70.48 -45.97 -134.48
N VAL A 414 71.74 -46.31 -134.16
CA VAL A 414 72.30 -46.16 -132.81
C VAL A 414 72.31 -44.69 -132.37
N ARG A 415 72.62 -43.77 -133.29
CA ARG A 415 72.57 -42.33 -133.02
C ARG A 415 71.16 -41.83 -132.74
N SER A 416 70.18 -42.25 -133.55
CA SER A 416 68.76 -41.95 -133.36
C SER A 416 68.26 -42.48 -132.02
N LEU A 417 68.62 -43.71 -131.66
CA LEU A 417 68.30 -44.31 -130.37
C LEU A 417 68.93 -43.52 -129.21
N ALA A 418 70.19 -43.12 -129.32
CA ALA A 418 70.87 -42.32 -128.31
C ALA A 418 70.22 -40.94 -128.11
N GLN A 419 69.81 -40.26 -129.20
CA GLN A 419 69.05 -39.00 -129.11
C GLN A 419 67.68 -39.20 -128.47
N ARG A 420 66.96 -40.28 -128.80
CA ARG A 420 65.69 -40.64 -128.17
C ARG A 420 65.87 -40.95 -126.67
N SER A 421 66.92 -41.67 -126.29
CA SER A 421 67.26 -41.96 -124.90
C SER A 421 67.60 -40.69 -124.11
N SER A 422 68.35 -39.75 -124.69
CA SER A 422 68.63 -38.44 -124.05
C SER A 422 67.37 -37.60 -123.88
N ALA A 423 66.49 -37.56 -124.89
CA ALA A 423 65.21 -36.85 -124.80
C ALA A 423 64.31 -37.45 -123.70
N ALA A 424 64.17 -38.78 -123.66
CA ALA A 424 63.41 -39.47 -122.62
C ALA A 424 64.03 -39.29 -121.23
N ALA A 425 65.35 -39.32 -121.10
CA ALA A 425 66.05 -39.06 -119.83
C ALA A 425 65.77 -37.63 -119.33
N LYS A 426 65.80 -36.63 -120.21
CA LYS A 426 65.47 -35.23 -119.86
C LYS A 426 64.00 -35.06 -119.45
N GLU A 427 63.07 -35.73 -120.12
CA GLU A 427 61.66 -35.72 -119.76
C GLU A 427 61.42 -36.37 -118.39
N ILE A 428 62.01 -37.54 -118.12
CA ILE A 428 61.96 -38.18 -116.80
C ILE A 428 62.59 -37.28 -115.74
N LYS A 429 63.74 -36.65 -116.03
CA LYS A 429 64.37 -35.71 -115.10
C LYS A 429 63.42 -34.58 -114.73
N SER A 430 62.77 -33.96 -115.72
CA SER A 430 61.80 -32.89 -115.47
C SER A 430 60.62 -33.33 -114.61
N LEU A 431 60.10 -34.54 -114.82
CA LEU A 431 59.00 -35.10 -114.00
C LEU A 431 59.43 -35.41 -112.56
N ILE A 432 60.67 -35.87 -112.38
CA ILE A 432 61.22 -36.14 -111.05
C ILE A 432 61.53 -34.83 -110.33
N ASP A 433 62.07 -33.82 -111.01
CA ASP A 433 62.30 -32.49 -110.44
C ASP A 433 60.98 -31.85 -109.96
N ASP A 434 59.91 -31.92 -110.76
CA ASP A 434 58.55 -31.50 -110.33
C ASP A 434 58.03 -32.31 -109.14
N SER A 435 58.30 -33.62 -109.10
CA SER A 435 57.94 -34.47 -107.96
C SER A 435 58.71 -34.11 -106.69
N VAL A 436 60.00 -33.77 -106.80
CA VAL A 436 60.83 -33.29 -105.66
C VAL A 436 60.27 -31.97 -105.12
N GLU A 437 59.92 -31.02 -105.99
CA GLU A 437 59.34 -29.74 -105.58
C GLU A 437 58.02 -29.92 -104.84
N LYS A 438 57.13 -30.80 -105.35
CA LYS A 438 55.87 -31.14 -104.68
C LYS A 438 56.05 -31.83 -103.34
N VAL A 439 57.01 -32.75 -103.24
CA VAL A 439 57.35 -33.43 -101.98
C VAL A 439 57.95 -32.45 -100.97
N ASP A 440 58.81 -31.52 -101.39
CA ASP A 440 59.38 -30.47 -100.52
C ASP A 440 58.29 -29.53 -99.99
N THR A 441 57.36 -29.11 -100.86
CA THR A 441 56.19 -28.31 -100.48
C THR A 441 55.28 -29.08 -99.50
N GLY A 442 55.03 -30.36 -99.78
CA GLY A 442 54.28 -31.24 -98.89
C GLY A 442 54.94 -31.41 -97.52
N ALA A 443 56.26 -31.60 -97.48
CA ALA A 443 57.02 -31.71 -96.24
C ALA A 443 56.92 -30.43 -95.39
N LYS A 444 56.99 -29.25 -96.01
CA LYS A 444 56.80 -27.95 -95.32
C LYS A 444 55.40 -27.82 -94.71
N LEU A 445 54.35 -28.13 -95.48
CA LEU A 445 52.96 -28.06 -95.00
C LEU A 445 52.69 -29.04 -93.85
N VAL A 446 53.21 -30.26 -93.95
CA VAL A 446 53.09 -31.27 -92.89
C VAL A 446 53.90 -30.88 -91.65
N GLY A 447 55.08 -30.27 -91.82
CA GLY A 447 55.87 -29.71 -90.71
C GLY A 447 55.12 -28.60 -89.96
N GLN A 448 54.49 -27.66 -90.68
CA GLN A 448 53.63 -26.64 -90.07
C GLN A 448 52.41 -27.25 -89.35
N ALA A 449 51.82 -28.30 -89.90
CA ALA A 449 50.76 -29.04 -89.22
C ALA A 449 51.26 -29.68 -87.91
N GLY A 450 52.52 -30.16 -87.88
CA GLY A 450 53.16 -30.71 -86.68
C GLY A 450 53.34 -29.66 -85.59
N GLU A 451 53.87 -28.49 -85.93
CA GLU A 451 54.01 -27.36 -85.00
C GLU A 451 52.65 -26.91 -84.45
N THR A 452 51.62 -26.88 -85.31
CA THR A 452 50.24 -26.55 -84.89
C THR A 452 49.69 -27.58 -83.89
N MET A 453 50.01 -28.87 -84.07
CA MET A 453 49.60 -29.91 -83.12
C MET A 453 50.29 -29.74 -81.75
N GLU A 454 51.58 -29.36 -81.72
CA GLU A 454 52.27 -29.05 -80.46
C GLU A 454 51.63 -27.85 -79.74
N GLN A 455 51.27 -26.80 -80.48
CA GLN A 455 50.55 -25.64 -79.93
C GLN A 455 49.16 -26.02 -79.38
N ILE A 456 48.44 -26.94 -80.05
CA ILE A 456 47.16 -27.47 -79.55
C ILE A 456 47.38 -28.22 -78.25
N VAL A 457 48.38 -29.11 -78.16
CA VAL A 457 48.68 -29.85 -76.92
C VAL A 457 49.00 -28.89 -75.77
N ALA A 458 49.81 -27.86 -76.01
CA ALA A 458 50.12 -26.84 -75.01
C ALA A 458 48.87 -26.06 -74.55
N SER A 459 48.01 -25.68 -75.48
CA SER A 459 46.76 -24.95 -75.18
C SER A 459 45.77 -25.80 -74.39
N VAL A 460 45.62 -27.08 -74.76
CA VAL A 460 44.75 -28.03 -74.04
C VAL A 460 45.28 -28.31 -72.63
N LYS A 461 46.61 -28.35 -72.45
CA LYS A 461 47.22 -28.45 -71.11
C LYS A 461 46.86 -27.23 -70.25
N HIS A 462 46.96 -26.02 -70.79
CA HIS A 462 46.55 -24.81 -70.08
C HIS A 462 45.05 -24.84 -69.71
N VAL A 463 44.18 -25.32 -70.61
CA VAL A 463 42.75 -25.53 -70.28
C VAL A 463 42.58 -26.53 -69.13
N THR A 464 43.35 -27.62 -69.13
CA THR A 464 43.32 -28.65 -68.08
C THR A 464 43.69 -28.06 -66.72
N ASP A 465 44.72 -27.20 -66.68
CA ASP A 465 45.18 -26.55 -65.45
C ASP A 465 44.11 -25.59 -64.89
N VAL A 466 43.54 -24.71 -65.74
CA VAL A 466 42.45 -23.79 -65.35
C VAL A 466 41.22 -24.54 -64.84
N VAL A 467 40.84 -25.63 -65.51
CA VAL A 467 39.71 -26.45 -65.07
C VAL A 467 40.01 -27.15 -63.73
N GLY A 468 41.26 -27.53 -63.49
CA GLY A 468 41.71 -28.02 -62.18
C GLY A 468 41.55 -26.99 -61.07
N GLU A 469 41.93 -25.73 -61.33
CA GLU A 469 41.72 -24.61 -60.41
C GLU A 469 40.23 -24.35 -60.15
N ILE A 470 39.37 -24.42 -61.16
CA ILE A 470 37.91 -24.25 -61.01
C ILE A 470 37.31 -25.33 -60.10
N SER A 471 37.72 -26.60 -60.26
CA SER A 471 37.22 -27.69 -59.40
C SER A 471 37.70 -27.52 -57.96
N ALA A 472 38.97 -27.13 -57.75
CA ALA A 472 39.49 -26.83 -56.41
C ALA A 472 38.73 -25.68 -55.74
N ALA A 473 38.52 -24.57 -56.45
CA ALA A 473 37.76 -23.42 -55.95
C ALA A 473 36.28 -23.78 -55.68
N SER A 474 35.65 -24.58 -56.55
CA SER A 474 34.27 -25.03 -56.37
C SER A 474 34.13 -25.95 -55.15
N HIS A 475 35.14 -26.79 -54.89
CA HIS A 475 35.18 -27.63 -53.69
C HIS A 475 35.31 -26.80 -52.41
N GLU A 476 36.19 -25.80 -52.40
CA GLU A 476 36.33 -24.87 -51.27
C GLU A 476 35.05 -24.05 -51.04
N GLN A 477 34.40 -23.58 -52.10
CA GLN A 477 33.09 -22.92 -52.02
C GLN A 477 32.03 -23.85 -51.41
N SER A 478 32.02 -25.13 -51.77
CA SER A 478 31.08 -26.10 -51.19
C SER A 478 31.25 -26.24 -49.67
N ILE A 479 32.50 -26.26 -49.18
CA ILE A 479 32.80 -26.31 -47.74
C ILE A 479 32.33 -25.02 -47.06
N GLY A 480 32.64 -23.85 -47.64
CA GLY A 480 32.19 -22.57 -47.10
C GLY A 480 30.67 -22.43 -47.07
N ILE A 481 29.97 -22.97 -48.07
CA ILE A 481 28.51 -23.02 -48.13
C ILE A 481 27.93 -23.89 -47.01
N GLU A 482 28.53 -25.04 -46.68
CA GLU A 482 28.10 -25.88 -45.54
C GLU A 482 28.22 -25.13 -44.21
N GLU A 483 29.28 -24.36 -44.00
CA GLU A 483 29.44 -23.53 -42.80
C GLU A 483 28.36 -22.44 -42.71
N VAL A 484 28.06 -21.76 -43.82
CA VAL A 484 26.97 -20.77 -43.88
C VAL A 484 25.63 -21.44 -43.60
N HIS A 485 25.38 -22.63 -44.14
CA HIS A 485 24.15 -23.37 -43.88
C HIS A 485 23.98 -23.70 -42.39
N ARG A 486 25.08 -24.08 -41.71
CA ARG A 486 25.08 -24.32 -40.27
C ARG A 486 24.80 -23.04 -39.47
N ALA A 487 25.32 -21.90 -39.91
CA ALA A 487 25.04 -20.61 -39.30
C ALA A 487 23.57 -20.18 -39.46
N ILE A 488 22.98 -20.41 -40.64
CA ILE A 488 21.55 -20.16 -40.91
C ILE A 488 20.67 -21.03 -39.99
N ALA A 489 20.99 -22.31 -39.84
CA ALA A 489 20.25 -23.21 -38.94
C ALA A 489 20.29 -22.75 -37.47
N LEU A 490 21.44 -22.22 -37.02
CA LEU A 490 21.56 -21.63 -35.69
C LEU A 490 20.73 -20.35 -35.56
N MET A 491 20.74 -19.50 -36.58
CA MET A 491 19.93 -18.28 -36.61
C MET A 491 18.42 -18.60 -36.59
N ASP A 492 17.97 -19.63 -37.30
CA ASP A 492 16.59 -20.11 -37.25
C ASP A 492 16.20 -20.56 -35.84
N GLN A 493 17.05 -21.37 -35.18
CA GLN A 493 16.82 -21.78 -33.80
C GLN A 493 16.68 -20.58 -32.85
N VAL A 494 17.54 -19.57 -32.97
CA VAL A 494 17.46 -18.34 -32.16
C VAL A 494 16.19 -17.55 -32.49
N THR A 495 15.79 -17.51 -33.76
CA THR A 495 14.57 -16.82 -34.22
C THR A 495 13.32 -17.48 -33.62
N GLN A 496 13.25 -18.81 -33.63
CA GLN A 496 12.17 -19.56 -32.98
C GLN A 496 12.16 -19.36 -31.46
N GLN A 497 13.34 -19.33 -30.82
CA GLN A 497 13.44 -19.05 -29.39
C GLN A 497 12.97 -17.62 -29.06
N ASN A 498 13.30 -16.64 -29.89
CA ASN A 498 12.83 -15.27 -29.74
C ASN A 498 11.31 -15.20 -29.88
N ALA A 499 10.71 -15.90 -30.85
CA ALA A 499 9.26 -15.96 -30.98
C ALA A 499 8.58 -16.54 -29.72
N ALA A 500 9.13 -17.63 -29.16
CA ALA A 500 8.63 -18.22 -27.91
C ALA A 500 8.80 -17.27 -26.72
N LEU A 501 9.92 -16.55 -26.63
CA LEU A 501 10.17 -15.56 -25.58
C LEU A 501 9.21 -14.37 -25.68
N VAL A 502 8.89 -13.91 -26.89
CA VAL A 502 7.91 -12.84 -27.13
C VAL A 502 6.51 -13.26 -26.69
N GLU A 503 6.11 -14.49 -26.97
CA GLU A 503 4.82 -15.04 -26.51
C GLU A 503 4.76 -15.10 -24.98
N GLN A 504 5.81 -15.65 -24.34
CA GLN A 504 5.92 -15.69 -22.88
C GLN A 504 5.91 -14.30 -22.24
N ALA A 505 6.66 -13.35 -22.82
CA ALA A 505 6.72 -11.98 -22.34
C ALA A 505 5.35 -11.29 -22.47
N SER A 506 4.62 -11.53 -23.57
CA SER A 506 3.27 -11.00 -23.76
C SER A 506 2.27 -11.54 -22.74
N ALA A 507 2.35 -12.82 -22.41
CA ALA A 507 1.53 -13.42 -21.35
C ALA A 507 1.85 -12.85 -19.95
N ALA A 508 3.14 -12.65 -19.66
CA ALA A 508 3.59 -12.04 -18.40
C ALA A 508 3.11 -10.59 -18.27
N VAL A 509 3.17 -9.81 -19.35
CA VAL A 509 2.67 -8.43 -19.40
C VAL A 509 1.15 -8.37 -19.19
N GLY A 510 0.39 -9.29 -19.79
CA GLY A 510 -1.05 -9.39 -19.52
C GLY A 510 -1.36 -9.66 -18.04
N THR A 511 -0.57 -10.53 -17.41
CA THR A 511 -0.69 -10.80 -15.96
C THR A 511 -0.37 -9.56 -15.11
N LEU A 512 0.64 -8.77 -15.49
CA LEU A 512 0.98 -7.51 -14.80
C LEU A 512 -0.15 -6.47 -14.91
N GLN A 513 -0.78 -6.35 -16.08
CA GLN A 513 -1.94 -5.46 -16.27
C GLN A 513 -3.12 -5.89 -15.40
N ASP A 514 -3.43 -7.18 -15.36
CA ASP A 514 -4.49 -7.72 -14.50
C ASP A 514 -4.17 -7.48 -13.02
N GLN A 515 -2.93 -7.69 -12.59
CA GLN A 515 -2.48 -7.47 -11.20
C GLN A 515 -2.60 -5.99 -10.82
N ALA A 516 -2.19 -5.07 -11.69
CA ALA A 516 -2.31 -3.63 -11.50
C ALA A 516 -3.79 -3.20 -11.44
N GLY A 517 -4.64 -3.75 -12.30
CA GLY A 517 -6.09 -3.54 -12.26
C GLY A 517 -6.72 -3.99 -10.94
N ARG A 518 -6.34 -5.19 -10.45
CA ARG A 518 -6.81 -5.71 -9.15
C ARG A 518 -6.32 -4.87 -7.98
N LEU A 519 -5.08 -4.37 -8.01
CA LEU A 519 -4.55 -3.46 -7.00
C LEU A 519 -5.35 -2.16 -6.98
N ASN A 520 -5.56 -1.54 -8.15
CA ASN A 520 -6.39 -0.33 -8.29
C ASN A 520 -7.82 -0.53 -7.80
N GLN A 521 -8.44 -1.68 -8.08
CA GLN A 521 -9.76 -2.00 -7.56
C GLN A 521 -9.76 -2.17 -6.03
N ALA A 522 -8.77 -2.86 -5.48
CA ALA A 522 -8.65 -3.09 -4.04
C ALA A 522 -8.46 -1.78 -3.26
N VAL A 523 -7.63 -0.87 -3.75
CA VAL A 523 -7.45 0.46 -3.16
C VAL A 523 -8.52 1.47 -3.62
N GLY A 524 -9.35 1.09 -4.59
CA GLY A 524 -10.49 1.85 -5.10
C GLY A 524 -11.60 2.08 -4.06
N VAL A 525 -11.69 1.18 -3.07
CA VAL A 525 -12.62 1.29 -1.94
C VAL A 525 -12.33 2.51 -1.06
N PHE A 526 -11.08 2.99 -1.03
CA PHE A 526 -10.70 4.16 -0.25
C PHE A 526 -10.91 5.46 -1.03
N SER A 527 -11.74 6.37 -0.52
CA SER A 527 -11.94 7.69 -1.11
C SER A 527 -10.93 8.69 -0.56
N LEU A 528 -10.08 9.26 -1.43
CA LEU A 528 -9.05 10.24 -1.07
C LEU A 528 -9.51 11.69 -1.26
N GLU A 529 -10.58 11.89 -2.02
CA GLU A 529 -11.21 13.18 -2.29
C GLU A 529 -12.68 13.13 -1.88
N ASP A 530 -13.21 14.27 -1.44
CA ASP A 530 -14.62 14.42 -1.10
C ASP A 530 -15.45 14.42 -2.39
N PRO A 531 -16.38 13.45 -2.57
CA PRO A 531 -17.26 13.39 -3.75
C PRO A 531 -18.04 14.69 -3.99
N ALA A 532 -18.37 15.45 -2.93
CA ALA A 532 -19.08 16.71 -3.03
C ALA A 532 -18.21 17.85 -3.62
N LEU A 533 -16.89 17.80 -3.43
CA LEU A 533 -15.95 18.79 -3.98
C LEU A 533 -15.51 18.43 -5.40
N SER A 534 -15.34 17.14 -5.72
CA SER A 534 -14.97 16.69 -7.07
C SER A 534 -16.10 16.88 -8.09
N GLY A 535 -17.37 16.95 -7.65
CA GLY A 535 -18.53 17.28 -8.50
C GLY A 535 -18.70 18.76 -8.86
N SER A 536 -17.90 19.67 -8.28
CA SER A 536 -18.01 21.13 -8.51
C SER A 536 -16.95 21.71 -9.45
N ALA A 537 -16.11 20.87 -10.05
CA ALA A 537 -15.14 21.29 -11.06
C ALA A 537 -15.84 21.61 -12.41
N ARG A 538 -16.28 22.88 -12.54
CA ARG A 538 -16.47 23.63 -13.80
C ARG A 538 -17.13 22.88 -14.97
N ILE A 539 -18.47 22.91 -15.00
CA ILE A 539 -19.14 23.22 -16.28
C ILE A 539 -19.00 24.73 -16.44
N VAL A 540 -17.92 25.20 -17.09
CA VAL A 540 -17.96 26.52 -17.72
C VAL A 540 -19.00 26.39 -18.83
N PRO A 541 -20.14 27.10 -18.79
CA PRO A 541 -21.02 27.12 -19.94
C PRO A 541 -20.21 27.74 -21.09
N LEU A 542 -19.97 26.96 -22.14
CA LEU A 542 -19.47 27.48 -23.39
C LEU A 542 -20.42 28.59 -23.82
N ARG A 543 -19.97 29.84 -23.67
CA ARG A 543 -20.60 31.01 -24.27
C ARG A 543 -20.70 30.71 -25.78
N PRO A 544 -21.88 30.81 -26.40
CA PRO A 544 -21.98 30.59 -27.83
C PRO A 544 -21.09 31.64 -28.52
N LEU A 545 -20.05 31.16 -29.20
CA LEU A 545 -19.26 31.96 -30.13
C LEU A 545 -20.20 32.40 -31.23
N GLY A 546 -20.46 33.71 -31.27
CA GLY A 546 -21.11 34.36 -32.40
C GLY A 546 -20.35 34.05 -33.68
N ALA A 547 -21.12 33.89 -34.75
CA ALA A 547 -20.66 33.77 -36.12
C ALA A 547 -19.73 34.95 -36.48
N ASP A 548 -18.45 34.64 -36.73
CA ASP A 548 -17.63 35.19 -37.81
C ASP A 548 -16.15 34.88 -37.53
N THR A 549 -15.69 33.73 -38.02
CA THR A 549 -14.27 33.55 -38.38
C THR A 549 -14.18 32.56 -39.53
N LYS A 550 -13.75 33.07 -40.70
CA LYS A 550 -13.36 32.25 -41.84
C LYS A 550 -12.26 31.27 -41.42
N VAL A 551 -12.56 29.98 -41.50
CA VAL A 551 -11.56 28.91 -41.41
C VAL A 551 -10.75 28.92 -42.71
N VAL A 552 -9.51 29.40 -42.65
CA VAL A 552 -8.50 29.15 -43.68
C VAL A 552 -7.99 27.73 -43.47
N ASN A 553 -8.20 26.89 -44.47
CA ASN A 553 -7.84 25.47 -44.47
C ASN A 553 -6.33 25.30 -44.76
N PRO A 554 -5.50 24.76 -43.83
CA PRO A 554 -4.07 24.58 -44.06
C PRO A 554 -3.72 23.43 -45.03
N ALA A 555 -4.71 22.61 -45.44
CA ALA A 555 -4.47 21.46 -46.31
C ALA A 555 -4.30 21.79 -47.80
N LEU A 556 -4.31 23.07 -48.19
CA LEU A 556 -4.09 23.51 -49.58
C LEU A 556 -2.70 24.13 -49.83
N GLN A 557 -1.86 24.31 -48.81
CA GLN A 557 -0.52 24.90 -48.97
C GLN A 557 0.62 23.89 -49.21
N LEU A 558 0.40 22.59 -49.03
CA LEU A 558 1.43 21.56 -49.23
C LEU A 558 1.44 20.95 -50.65
N ARG A 559 0.61 21.47 -51.57
CA ARG A 559 0.54 20.98 -52.96
C ARG A 559 1.34 21.83 -53.96
N ASP A 560 1.77 23.04 -53.59
CA ASP A 560 2.51 23.93 -54.49
C ASP A 560 4.04 23.86 -54.34
N GLU A 561 4.59 23.27 -53.28
CA GLU A 561 6.06 23.15 -53.10
C GLU A 561 6.68 21.90 -53.77
N ARG A 562 5.89 21.04 -54.43
CA ARG A 562 6.41 19.87 -55.17
C ARG A 562 6.46 20.06 -56.70
N ARG A 563 6.43 21.29 -57.20
CA ARG A 563 6.59 21.60 -58.64
C ARG A 563 7.80 22.47 -59.00
N SER A 564 8.71 22.74 -58.06
CA SER A 564 9.96 23.46 -58.35
C SER A 564 11.18 22.90 -57.63
N ALA A 565 11.41 21.59 -57.75
CA ALA A 565 12.71 20.96 -57.50
C ALA A 565 12.93 19.85 -58.52
#